data_AF-A0A7C2F3U7-F1
#
_entry.id   AF-A0A7C2F3U7-F1
#
_cell.length_a   1.000
_cell.length_b   1.000
_cell.length_c   1.000
_cell.angle_alpha   90.00
_cell.angle_beta   90.00
_cell.angle_gamma   90.00
#
_symmetry.space_group_name_H-M   'P 1'
#
loop_
_entity.id
_entity.type
_entity.pdbx_description
1 polymer ?
#
loop_
_entity_poly.entity_id
_entity_poly.type
_entity_poly.pdbx_seq_one_letter_code
_entity_poly.pdbx_strand_id
1 'polypeptide(L)'
;MSTCWNWVATVSTDPSRSSLTSRRHSGSRADRRASDLPHAHPSRRNVWRLRREIRPTSTREEEMLIKEIMTPHPVVADPDMSVTRAQRLMKEGNIRHLPVIREGKGLVGLVTRDSLNRALPSALTSLSIWEINFQLSRIQIRDVMVKPVITVTEDVTVEEAARIMINRKIGGLPVMRGRALVGIVTDIDLLGALSSLMGWRQPGVRVTLQVPDERGQLAQVATAIAQAGGLLVGGGAYAGEQPLRSNIVFKVRNIEIEALDSLLRHMKGVEILDIRESHREGIEG
;
A
#
# COMPACT_ATOMS: atom_id res chain seq x y z
N MET A 1 10.69 -25.58 -26.02
CA MET A 1 9.68 -26.04 -25.04
C MET A 1 9.06 -24.79 -24.39
N SER A 2 8.40 -23.88 -25.10
CA SER A 2 7.06 -24.01 -25.72
C SER A 2 5.96 -24.35 -24.72
N THR A 3 5.52 -23.36 -23.94
CA THR A 3 4.25 -23.39 -23.21
C THR A 3 3.12 -22.98 -24.15
N CYS A 4 2.14 -23.86 -24.34
CA CYS A 4 0.94 -23.59 -25.13
C CYS A 4 -0.28 -23.98 -24.29
N TRP A 5 -1.02 -22.98 -23.80
CA TRP A 5 -2.29 -23.18 -23.10
C TRP A 5 -3.40 -22.56 -23.93
N ASN A 6 -4.20 -23.42 -24.56
CA ASN A 6 -5.30 -23.01 -25.42
C ASN A 6 -6.57 -22.86 -24.55
N TRP A 7 -7.17 -21.67 -24.52
CA TRP A 7 -8.46 -21.45 -23.86
C TRP A 7 -9.57 -21.50 -24.90
N VAL A 8 -10.40 -22.55 -24.86
CA VAL A 8 -11.58 -22.68 -25.72
C VAL A 8 -12.79 -22.14 -24.98
N ALA A 9 -13.38 -21.05 -25.49
CA ALA A 9 -14.62 -20.50 -24.98
C ALA A 9 -15.82 -21.21 -25.63
N THR A 10 -16.59 -21.96 -24.84
CA THR A 10 -17.87 -22.53 -25.30
C THR A 10 -19.01 -21.57 -24.97
N VAL A 11 -19.51 -20.88 -25.98
CA VAL A 11 -20.75 -20.09 -25.89
C VAL A 11 -21.93 -21.05 -25.89
N SER A 12 -22.75 -21.01 -24.83
CA SER A 12 -24.05 -21.69 -24.79
C SER A 12 -25.15 -20.69 -25.14
N THR A 13 -25.82 -20.90 -26.27
CA THR A 13 -27.04 -20.18 -26.67
C THR A 13 -28.27 -21.02 -26.38
N ASP A 14 -29.20 -20.50 -25.57
CA ASP A 14 -30.52 -21.10 -25.36
C ASP A 14 -31.62 -20.23 -26.01
N PRO A 15 -32.34 -20.75 -27.01
CA PRO A 15 -33.51 -20.08 -27.57
C PRO A 15 -34.77 -20.97 -27.62
N SER A 16 -35.77 -20.70 -26.77
CA SER A 16 -37.17 -20.99 -27.14
C SER A 16 -38.22 -20.13 -26.43
N ARG A 17 -39.26 -19.77 -27.20
CA ARG A 17 -40.56 -19.20 -26.76
C ARG A 17 -41.49 -20.38 -26.33
N SER A 18 -42.70 -20.31 -25.79
CA SER A 18 -43.79 -19.29 -25.67
C SER A 18 -44.75 -19.78 -24.53
N SER A 19 -45.93 -19.26 -24.17
CA SER A 19 -46.78 -18.09 -24.51
C SER A 19 -47.96 -17.96 -23.51
N LEU A 20 -48.49 -16.73 -23.35
CA LEU A 20 -49.92 -16.37 -23.16
C LEU A 20 -50.88 -17.28 -22.33
N THR A 21 -51.55 -16.70 -21.34
CA THR A 21 -52.99 -16.31 -21.48
C THR A 21 -53.47 -15.43 -20.32
N SER A 22 -54.52 -14.64 -20.60
CA SER A 22 -55.15 -13.71 -19.65
C SER A 22 -56.42 -14.29 -19.04
N ARG A 23 -56.75 -13.88 -17.81
CA ARG A 23 -58.14 -13.83 -17.32
C ARG A 23 -58.30 -12.73 -16.25
N ARG A 24 -59.21 -11.79 -16.51
CA ARG A 24 -59.80 -10.91 -15.49
C ARG A 24 -60.95 -11.66 -14.83
N HIS A 25 -61.20 -11.44 -13.53
CA HIS A 25 -62.54 -11.51 -12.92
C HIS A 25 -62.63 -10.55 -11.72
N SER A 26 -63.84 -10.28 -11.26
CA SER A 26 -64.23 -9.07 -10.52
C SER A 26 -64.98 -9.35 -9.21
N GLY A 27 -64.94 -8.39 -8.27
CA GLY A 27 -65.62 -8.44 -6.96
C GLY A 27 -64.68 -8.89 -5.82
N SER A 28 -64.84 -8.48 -4.56
CA SER A 28 -65.94 -7.74 -3.91
C SER A 28 -65.43 -6.83 -2.76
N ARG A 29 -66.28 -5.91 -2.27
CA ARG A 29 -66.06 -5.09 -1.06
C ARG A 29 -66.40 -5.86 0.23
N ALA A 30 -65.60 -5.68 1.29
CA ALA A 30 -65.97 -5.51 2.71
C ALA A 30 -64.66 -5.39 3.55
N ASP A 31 -64.39 -4.29 4.28
CA ASP A 31 -64.79 -4.03 5.69
C ASP A 31 -63.93 -4.89 6.68
N ARG A 32 -63.12 -4.41 7.66
CA ARG A 32 -63.06 -3.15 8.45
C ARG A 32 -61.63 -2.78 8.95
N ARG A 33 -61.42 -1.47 9.14
CA ARG A 33 -60.64 -0.75 10.19
C ARG A 33 -59.38 -1.38 10.82
N ALA A 34 -58.23 -0.72 10.60
CA ALA A 34 -57.18 -0.51 11.61
C ALA A 34 -56.38 0.80 11.33
N SER A 35 -56.67 1.81 12.14
CA SER A 35 -55.73 2.79 12.75
C SER A 35 -54.43 3.21 12.03
N ASP A 36 -54.48 4.41 11.44
CA ASP A 36 -53.51 5.51 11.50
C ASP A 36 -52.02 5.23 11.82
N LEU A 37 -51.18 5.22 10.79
CA LEU A 37 -49.78 5.68 10.84
C LEU A 37 -49.45 6.47 9.54
N PRO A 38 -48.78 7.63 9.60
CA PRO A 38 -48.52 8.44 8.42
C PRO A 38 -47.36 7.88 7.57
N HIS A 39 -47.68 7.36 6.39
CA HIS A 39 -46.69 7.02 5.36
C HIS A 39 -46.08 8.28 4.70
N ALA A 40 -45.18 8.94 5.41
CA ALA A 40 -44.38 10.04 4.87
C ALA A 40 -43.27 9.52 3.93
N HIS A 41 -43.61 9.24 2.68
CA HIS A 41 -42.62 8.99 1.64
C HIS A 41 -41.95 10.32 1.25
N PRO A 42 -40.64 10.55 1.49
CA PRO A 42 -40.02 11.83 1.19
C PRO A 42 -40.03 12.08 -0.32
N SER A 43 -40.66 13.18 -0.73
CA SER A 43 -40.85 13.49 -2.15
C SER A 43 -39.51 13.65 -2.89
N ARG A 44 -39.46 13.16 -4.13
CA ARG A 44 -38.26 13.16 -5.01
C ARG A 44 -37.72 14.56 -5.41
N ARG A 45 -38.18 15.65 -4.78
CA ARG A 45 -37.80 17.03 -5.11
C ARG A 45 -36.57 17.57 -4.37
N ASN A 46 -36.15 16.97 -3.25
CA ASN A 46 -35.08 17.54 -2.42
C ASN A 46 -33.66 16.95 -2.65
N VAL A 47 -33.51 15.89 -3.45
CA VAL A 47 -32.19 15.29 -3.73
C VAL A 47 -31.29 16.21 -4.60
N TRP A 48 -31.90 17.09 -5.41
CA TRP A 48 -31.18 17.93 -6.37
C TRP A 48 -30.63 19.24 -5.81
N ARG A 49 -30.95 19.62 -4.55
CA ARG A 49 -30.59 20.93 -3.98
C ARG A 49 -29.23 20.98 -3.28
N LEU A 50 -28.65 19.82 -2.94
CA LEU A 50 -27.32 19.71 -2.31
C LEU A 50 -26.14 19.66 -3.30
N ARG A 51 -26.39 19.77 -4.61
CA ARG A 51 -25.37 19.62 -5.66
C ARG A 51 -24.71 20.93 -6.13
N ARG A 52 -24.90 22.05 -5.40
CA ARG A 52 -24.38 23.39 -5.80
C ARG A 52 -23.24 23.95 -4.97
N GLU A 53 -22.86 23.31 -3.85
CA GLU A 53 -21.81 23.82 -2.96
C GLU A 53 -20.56 22.93 -2.87
N ILE A 54 -20.53 21.78 -3.55
CA ILE A 54 -19.26 21.09 -3.83
C ILE A 54 -18.61 21.77 -5.03
N ARG A 55 -17.97 22.93 -4.80
CA ARG A 55 -16.92 23.42 -5.70
C ARG A 55 -15.68 22.53 -5.48
N PRO A 56 -15.20 21.78 -6.48
CA PRO A 56 -13.91 21.11 -6.37
C PRO A 56 -12.84 22.19 -6.26
N THR A 57 -12.36 22.42 -5.05
CA THR A 57 -11.47 23.53 -4.74
C THR A 57 -10.04 23.02 -4.86
N SER A 58 -9.44 23.27 -6.04
CA SER A 58 -8.11 22.84 -6.49
C SER A 58 -7.85 21.33 -6.48
N THR A 59 -7.55 20.78 -7.68
CA THR A 59 -6.99 19.44 -7.86
C THR A 59 -5.53 19.38 -7.40
N ARG A 60 -5.32 19.45 -6.09
CA ARG A 60 -4.16 18.84 -5.43
C ARG A 60 -4.71 17.68 -4.64
N GLU A 61 -4.59 16.50 -5.22
CA GLU A 61 -4.95 15.25 -4.55
C GLU A 61 -4.05 15.15 -3.30
N GLU A 62 -4.66 14.88 -2.14
CA GLU A 62 -3.94 14.68 -0.86
C GLU A 62 -3.29 13.29 -0.85
N GLU A 63 -2.42 13.05 -1.83
CA GLU A 63 -1.60 11.85 -1.96
C GLU A 63 -0.43 11.94 -0.98
N MET A 64 0.01 10.80 -0.44
CA MET A 64 1.23 10.77 0.38
C MET A 64 2.44 10.98 -0.54
N LEU A 65 3.26 11.99 -0.26
CA LEU A 65 4.34 12.41 -1.15
C LEU A 65 5.72 11.99 -0.65
N ILE A 66 6.66 11.74 -1.57
CA ILE A 66 8.01 11.32 -1.23
C ILE A 66 8.73 12.29 -0.28
N LYS A 67 8.50 13.60 -0.41
CA LYS A 67 9.05 14.62 0.52
C LYS A 67 8.63 14.45 1.99
N GLU A 68 7.55 13.72 2.26
CA GLU A 68 6.99 13.50 3.59
C GLU A 68 7.61 12.29 4.30
N ILE A 69 8.20 11.36 3.53
CA ILE A 69 8.80 10.12 4.04
C ILE A 69 10.28 9.94 3.74
N MET A 70 10.86 10.72 2.80
CA MET A 70 12.26 10.60 2.44
C MET A 70 13.17 10.98 3.62
N THR A 71 14.34 10.35 3.70
CA THR A 71 15.42 10.87 4.54
C THR A 71 16.02 12.12 3.86
N PRO A 72 15.89 13.32 4.44
CA PRO A 72 16.48 14.54 3.88
C PRO A 72 18.01 14.54 4.08
N HIS A 73 18.73 15.28 3.24
CA HIS A 73 20.19 15.48 3.36
C HIS A 73 20.99 14.18 3.59
N PRO A 74 20.84 13.15 2.73
CA PRO A 74 21.51 11.86 2.91
C PRO A 74 23.02 11.99 2.90
N VAL A 75 23.71 11.08 3.58
CA VAL A 75 25.18 10.96 3.50
C VAL A 75 25.56 10.64 2.06
N VAL A 76 26.44 11.45 1.47
CA VAL A 76 26.94 11.30 0.10
C VAL A 76 28.40 10.88 0.06
N ALA A 77 28.85 10.43 -1.10
CA ALA A 77 30.27 10.23 -1.39
C ALA A 77 30.73 10.97 -2.64
N ASP A 78 32.03 11.31 -2.70
CA ASP A 78 32.68 11.71 -3.95
C ASP A 78 33.07 10.44 -4.75
N PRO A 79 33.02 10.46 -6.10
CA PRO A 79 33.47 9.35 -6.95
C PRO A 79 34.88 8.80 -6.65
N ASP A 80 35.79 9.65 -6.14
CA ASP A 80 37.19 9.30 -5.86
C ASP A 80 37.39 8.74 -4.44
N MET A 81 36.33 8.67 -3.61
CA MET A 81 36.37 8.00 -2.29
C MET A 81 36.64 6.49 -2.44
N SER A 82 37.42 5.90 -1.52
CA SER A 82 37.67 4.45 -1.52
C SER A 82 36.45 3.62 -1.13
N VAL A 83 36.38 2.39 -1.65
CA VAL A 83 35.40 1.37 -1.24
C VAL A 83 35.40 1.14 0.27
N THR A 84 36.58 1.07 0.89
CA THR A 84 36.71 0.87 2.35
C THR A 84 36.13 2.03 3.16
N ARG A 85 36.27 3.28 2.70
CA ARG A 85 35.63 4.43 3.35
C ARG A 85 34.12 4.43 3.14
N ALA A 86 33.64 4.03 1.96
CA ALA A 86 32.21 3.84 1.68
C ALA A 86 31.57 2.80 2.61
N GLN A 87 32.19 1.63 2.76
CA GLN A 87 31.75 0.57 3.68
C GLN A 87 31.71 1.08 5.13
N ARG A 88 32.72 1.85 5.54
CA ARG A 88 32.77 2.46 6.87
C ARG A 88 31.61 3.44 7.09
N LEU A 89 31.35 4.35 6.15
CA LEU A 89 30.19 5.27 6.22
C LEU A 89 28.85 4.51 6.26
N MET A 90 28.71 3.45 5.46
CA MET A 90 27.51 2.59 5.47
C MET A 90 27.31 1.88 6.81
N LYS A 91 28.39 1.43 7.46
CA LYS A 91 28.33 0.80 8.79
C LYS A 91 28.05 1.80 9.90
N GLU A 92 28.77 2.93 9.91
CA GLU A 92 28.64 3.98 10.93
C GLU A 92 27.26 4.66 10.88
N GLY A 93 26.72 4.93 9.69
CA GLY A 93 25.39 5.51 9.50
C GLY A 93 24.23 4.50 9.43
N ASN A 94 24.49 3.19 9.57
CA ASN A 94 23.53 2.10 9.35
C ASN A 94 22.75 2.19 8.00
N ILE A 95 23.38 2.70 6.95
CA ILE A 95 22.77 2.87 5.61
C ILE A 95 23.21 1.77 4.64
N ARG A 96 22.37 1.52 3.62
CA ARG A 96 22.61 0.54 2.54
C ARG A 96 22.85 1.16 1.16
N HIS A 97 22.57 2.46 1.04
CA HIS A 97 22.62 3.25 -0.19
C HIS A 97 23.41 4.53 0.08
N LEU A 98 24.29 4.91 -0.83
CA LEU A 98 25.16 6.08 -0.71
C LEU A 98 25.19 6.82 -2.06
N PRO A 99 24.43 7.92 -2.22
CA PRO A 99 24.45 8.73 -3.44
C PRO A 99 25.84 9.30 -3.71
N VAL A 100 26.29 9.24 -4.96
CA VAL A 100 27.61 9.72 -5.37
C VAL A 100 27.45 11.07 -6.05
N ILE A 101 27.98 12.12 -5.42
CA ILE A 101 27.95 13.49 -5.91
C ILE A 101 29.34 13.87 -6.42
N ARG A 102 29.41 14.57 -7.55
CA ARG A 102 30.62 15.29 -7.96
C ARG A 102 30.33 16.77 -8.07
N GLU A 103 31.22 17.59 -7.50
CA GLU A 103 31.16 19.05 -7.58
C GLU A 103 30.98 19.53 -9.04
N GLY A 104 30.14 20.55 -9.23
CA GLY A 104 29.75 21.08 -10.54
C GLY A 104 28.88 20.15 -11.42
N LYS A 105 28.82 18.83 -11.14
CA LYS A 105 28.04 17.86 -11.94
C LYS A 105 26.74 17.43 -11.27
N GLY A 106 26.70 17.36 -9.94
CA GLY A 106 25.58 16.84 -9.16
C GLY A 106 25.69 15.32 -8.97
N LEU A 107 24.55 14.63 -8.96
CA LEU A 107 24.49 13.16 -8.84
C LEU A 107 25.12 12.47 -10.06
N VAL A 108 26.15 11.65 -9.83
CA VAL A 108 26.92 10.94 -10.87
C VAL A 108 26.89 9.41 -10.72
N GLY A 109 26.30 8.89 -9.65
CA GLY A 109 26.13 7.46 -9.42
C GLY A 109 25.46 7.14 -8.09
N LEU A 110 25.23 5.86 -7.83
CA LEU A 110 24.72 5.34 -6.57
C LEU A 110 25.54 4.12 -6.16
N VAL A 111 26.04 4.10 -4.93
CA VAL A 111 26.66 2.91 -4.35
C VAL A 111 25.63 2.20 -3.48
N THR A 112 25.56 0.88 -3.60
CA THR A 112 24.76 0.03 -2.71
C THR A 112 25.66 -0.97 -2.00
N ARG A 113 25.21 -1.52 -0.87
CA ARG A 113 25.94 -2.59 -0.18
C ARG A 113 26.28 -3.76 -1.13
N ASP A 114 25.36 -4.09 -2.04
CA ASP A 114 25.57 -5.13 -3.06
C ASP A 114 26.58 -4.72 -4.14
N SER A 115 26.62 -3.44 -4.54
CA SER A 115 27.60 -2.97 -5.53
C SER A 115 29.02 -2.96 -4.95
N LEU A 116 29.17 -2.68 -3.65
CA LEU A 116 30.44 -2.84 -2.93
C LEU A 116 30.84 -4.32 -2.79
N ASN A 117 29.89 -5.20 -2.44
CA ASN A 117 30.17 -6.63 -2.31
C ASN A 117 30.58 -7.28 -3.64
N ARG A 118 30.03 -6.83 -4.78
CA ARG A 118 30.46 -7.29 -6.12
C ARG A 118 31.84 -6.78 -6.55
N ALA A 119 32.38 -5.76 -5.88
CA ALA A 119 33.74 -5.27 -6.12
C ALA A 119 34.83 -6.17 -5.48
N LEU A 120 34.42 -7.11 -4.63
CA LEU A 120 35.30 -8.13 -4.06
C LEU A 120 35.56 -9.21 -5.14
N PRO A 121 36.81 -9.47 -5.55
CA PRO A 121 37.09 -10.51 -6.55
C PRO A 121 36.61 -11.90 -6.08
N SER A 122 36.08 -12.71 -6.99
CA SER A 122 35.72 -14.10 -6.71
C SER A 122 36.93 -15.00 -6.39
N ALA A 123 38.16 -14.52 -6.66
CA ALA A 123 39.42 -15.21 -6.38
C ALA A 123 39.92 -15.08 -4.93
N LEU A 124 39.11 -14.55 -4.00
CA LEU A 124 39.54 -14.17 -2.64
C LEU A 124 39.79 -15.32 -1.65
N THR A 125 39.74 -16.58 -2.06
CA THR A 125 39.92 -17.75 -1.16
C THR A 125 41.37 -17.95 -0.67
N SER A 126 42.35 -17.20 -1.18
CA SER A 126 43.79 -17.48 -0.97
C SER A 126 44.69 -16.29 -0.59
N LEU A 127 44.15 -15.11 -0.28
CA LEU A 127 44.95 -13.94 0.16
C LEU A 127 44.81 -13.69 1.66
N SER A 128 45.85 -13.09 2.27
CA SER A 128 45.79 -12.69 3.68
C SER A 128 44.84 -11.50 3.88
N ILE A 129 44.25 -11.40 5.08
CA ILE A 129 43.36 -10.29 5.48
C ILE A 129 44.03 -8.91 5.29
N TRP A 130 45.37 -8.85 5.35
CA TRP A 130 46.14 -7.61 5.22
C TRP A 130 46.24 -7.15 3.76
N GLU A 131 46.56 -8.07 2.83
CA GLU A 131 46.64 -7.78 1.39
C GLU A 131 45.28 -7.37 0.82
N ILE A 132 44.20 -8.00 1.32
CA ILE A 132 42.81 -7.65 0.98
C ILE A 132 42.51 -6.20 1.34
N ASN A 133 42.77 -5.79 2.59
CA ASN A 133 42.54 -4.40 3.03
C ASN A 133 43.38 -3.39 2.22
N PHE A 134 44.64 -3.73 1.92
CA PHE A 134 45.50 -2.86 1.12
C PHE A 134 45.00 -2.70 -0.32
N GLN A 135 44.63 -3.78 -1.01
CA GLN A 135 44.11 -3.70 -2.37
C GLN A 135 42.73 -3.02 -2.45
N LEU A 136 41.80 -3.34 -1.54
CA LEU A 136 40.47 -2.70 -1.49
C LEU A 136 40.54 -1.21 -1.17
N SER A 137 41.59 -0.73 -0.48
CA SER A 137 41.79 0.71 -0.23
C SER A 137 42.00 1.52 -1.52
N ARG A 138 42.46 0.88 -2.61
CA ARG A 138 42.77 1.52 -3.89
C ARG A 138 41.60 1.51 -4.88
N ILE A 139 40.57 0.69 -4.66
CA ILE A 139 39.36 0.69 -5.50
C ILE A 139 38.52 1.91 -5.13
N GLN A 140 38.21 2.74 -6.12
CA GLN A 140 37.44 3.97 -5.91
C GLN A 140 35.96 3.73 -6.23
N ILE A 141 35.08 4.46 -5.56
CA ILE A 141 33.63 4.35 -5.70
C ILE A 141 33.19 4.43 -7.16
N ARG A 142 33.85 5.28 -7.96
CA ARG A 142 33.50 5.49 -9.37
C ARG A 142 33.59 4.25 -10.26
N ASP A 143 34.41 3.28 -9.84
CA ASP A 143 34.68 2.03 -10.57
C ASP A 143 33.61 0.95 -10.24
N VAL A 144 32.83 1.15 -9.17
CA VAL A 144 31.87 0.17 -8.61
C VAL A 144 30.44 0.72 -8.45
N MET A 145 30.23 2.02 -8.65
CA MET A 145 28.92 2.67 -8.53
C MET A 145 27.99 2.34 -9.69
N VAL A 146 26.71 2.20 -9.39
CA VAL A 146 25.65 1.95 -10.37
C VAL A 146 25.38 3.22 -11.18
N LYS A 147 25.31 3.06 -12.51
CA LYS A 147 24.94 4.08 -13.49
C LYS A 147 24.14 3.42 -14.64
N PRO A 148 23.18 4.13 -15.27
CA PRO A 148 22.59 5.40 -14.82
C PRO A 148 21.82 5.21 -13.51
N VAL A 149 21.65 6.29 -12.75
CA VAL A 149 20.88 6.27 -11.49
C VAL A 149 19.42 6.57 -11.81
N ILE A 150 18.51 5.76 -11.28
CA ILE A 150 17.07 6.03 -11.32
C ILE A 150 16.74 6.92 -10.13
N THR A 151 16.07 8.04 -10.38
CA THR A 151 15.74 9.07 -9.39
C THR A 151 14.27 9.48 -9.50
N VAL A 152 13.74 10.10 -8.46
CA VAL A 152 12.38 10.71 -8.45
C VAL A 152 12.46 12.16 -8.01
N THR A 153 11.42 12.95 -8.28
CA THR A 153 11.24 14.27 -7.65
C THR A 153 10.52 14.13 -6.31
N GLU A 154 10.62 15.16 -5.47
CA GLU A 154 10.08 15.13 -4.11
C GLU A 154 8.54 15.14 -4.05
N ASP A 155 7.90 15.60 -5.12
CA ASP A 155 6.44 15.64 -5.33
C ASP A 155 5.90 14.37 -6.02
N VAL A 156 6.70 13.31 -6.18
CA VAL A 156 6.21 11.99 -6.61
C VAL A 156 5.47 11.32 -5.45
N THR A 157 4.43 10.54 -5.75
CA THR A 157 3.67 9.79 -4.75
C THR A 157 4.43 8.59 -4.21
N VAL A 158 4.07 8.15 -3.01
CA VAL A 158 4.62 6.93 -2.39
C VAL A 158 4.35 5.70 -3.26
N GLU A 159 3.16 5.61 -3.87
CA GLU A 159 2.72 4.53 -4.75
C GLU A 159 3.54 4.48 -6.05
N GLU A 160 3.80 5.62 -6.70
CA GLU A 160 4.59 5.68 -7.93
C GLU A 160 6.06 5.34 -7.64
N ALA A 161 6.63 5.84 -6.53
CA ALA A 161 7.97 5.47 -6.11
C ALA A 161 8.09 3.97 -5.80
N ALA A 162 7.11 3.38 -5.10
CA ALA A 162 7.05 1.94 -4.85
C ALA A 162 6.95 1.14 -6.17
N ARG A 163 6.11 1.59 -7.12
CA ARG A 163 5.97 0.98 -8.45
C ARG A 163 7.29 1.03 -9.24
N ILE A 164 8.04 2.14 -9.15
CA ILE A 164 9.38 2.24 -9.74
C ILE A 164 10.34 1.24 -9.08
N MET A 165 10.40 1.19 -7.74
CA MET A 165 11.28 0.28 -7.00
C MET A 165 11.01 -1.19 -7.35
N ILE A 166 9.74 -1.62 -7.36
CA ILE A 166 9.32 -2.99 -7.69
C ILE A 166 9.70 -3.34 -9.13
N ASN A 167 9.30 -2.52 -10.11
CA ASN A 167 9.53 -2.81 -11.53
C ASN A 167 11.01 -2.79 -11.92
N ARG A 168 11.82 -1.97 -11.26
CA ARG A 168 13.26 -1.86 -11.51
C ARG A 168 14.11 -2.76 -10.60
N LYS A 169 13.50 -3.42 -9.61
CA LYS A 169 14.16 -4.25 -8.60
C LYS A 169 15.28 -3.51 -7.85
N ILE A 170 14.98 -2.29 -7.40
CA ILE A 170 15.91 -1.42 -6.65
C ILE A 170 15.33 -1.09 -5.27
N GLY A 171 16.18 -1.05 -4.24
CA GLY A 171 15.79 -0.77 -2.86
C GLY A 171 15.93 0.69 -2.43
N GLY A 172 16.25 1.60 -3.35
CA GLY A 172 16.49 3.01 -3.03
C GLY A 172 16.47 3.92 -4.26
N LEU A 173 15.92 5.12 -4.07
CA LEU A 173 15.76 6.17 -5.05
C LEU A 173 16.28 7.49 -4.48
N PRO A 174 17.35 8.09 -5.03
CA PRO A 174 17.74 9.46 -4.73
C PRO A 174 16.64 10.43 -5.18
N VAL A 175 16.31 11.38 -4.31
CA VAL A 175 15.23 12.35 -4.52
C VAL A 175 15.84 13.69 -4.94
N MET A 176 15.38 14.20 -6.08
CA MET A 176 16.00 15.34 -6.76
C MET A 176 15.06 16.54 -6.86
N ARG A 177 15.58 17.73 -6.59
CA ARG A 177 14.95 19.02 -6.93
C ARG A 177 15.77 19.66 -8.06
N GLY A 178 15.35 19.42 -9.30
CA GLY A 178 16.15 19.74 -10.48
C GLY A 178 17.47 18.97 -10.47
N ARG A 179 18.61 19.66 -10.34
CA ARG A 179 19.94 19.05 -10.23
C ARG A 179 20.42 18.81 -8.79
N ALA A 180 19.72 19.34 -7.79
CA ALA A 180 20.09 19.17 -6.38
C ALA A 180 19.54 17.86 -5.83
N LEU A 181 20.39 17.09 -5.14
CA LEU A 181 19.96 15.98 -4.31
C LEU A 181 19.37 16.54 -3.01
N VAL A 182 18.07 16.32 -2.77
CA VAL A 182 17.37 16.82 -1.57
C VAL A 182 17.10 15.73 -0.54
N GLY A 183 17.01 14.48 -0.97
CA GLY A 183 16.74 13.34 -0.08
C GLY A 183 17.11 12.00 -0.70
N ILE A 184 16.83 10.93 0.04
CA ILE A 184 16.76 9.56 -0.47
C ILE A 184 15.52 8.88 0.12
N VAL A 185 14.84 8.06 -0.67
CA VAL A 185 13.77 7.17 -0.19
C VAL A 185 14.15 5.73 -0.49
N THR A 186 13.86 4.83 0.44
CA THR A 186 14.20 3.41 0.40
C THR A 186 12.97 2.52 0.61
N ASP A 187 13.13 1.23 0.33
CA ASP A 187 12.19 0.16 0.70
C ASP A 187 11.70 0.27 2.16
N ILE A 188 12.58 0.59 3.11
CA ILE A 188 12.25 0.75 4.54
C ILE A 188 11.30 1.95 4.76
N ASP A 189 11.54 3.07 4.06
CA ASP A 189 10.71 4.27 4.20
C ASP A 189 9.29 4.01 3.63
N LEU A 190 9.19 3.32 2.49
CA LEU A 190 7.92 2.88 1.91
C LEU A 190 7.16 1.89 2.82
N LEU A 191 7.88 0.96 3.46
CA LEU A 191 7.29 0.05 4.47
C LEU A 191 6.85 0.82 5.72
N GLY A 192 7.57 1.87 6.13
CA GLY A 192 7.19 2.78 7.21
C GLY A 192 5.91 3.58 6.89
N ALA A 193 5.78 4.05 5.65
CA ALA A 193 4.56 4.69 5.14
C ALA A 193 3.37 3.71 5.19
N LEU A 194 3.52 2.52 4.61
CA LEU A 194 2.48 1.46 4.63
C LEU A 194 2.09 1.06 6.06
N SER A 195 3.08 0.88 6.95
CA SER A 195 2.85 0.58 8.38
C SER A 195 2.03 1.67 9.07
N SER A 196 2.28 2.94 8.73
CA SER A 196 1.57 4.10 9.27
C SER A 196 0.13 4.17 8.73
N LEU A 197 -0.07 3.97 7.43
CA LEU A 197 -1.39 3.90 6.79
C LEU A 197 -2.26 2.76 7.35
N MET A 198 -1.65 1.62 7.69
CA MET A 198 -2.34 0.49 8.34
C MET A 198 -2.60 0.71 9.84
N GLY A 199 -2.29 1.88 10.40
CA GLY A 199 -2.56 2.24 11.78
C GLY A 199 -1.70 1.49 12.82
N TRP A 200 -0.58 0.88 12.40
CA TRP A 200 0.24 -0.01 13.24
C TRP A 200 0.72 0.63 14.55
N ARG A 201 1.01 1.94 14.54
CA ARG A 201 1.50 2.67 15.71
C ARG A 201 0.45 2.94 16.79
N GLN A 202 -0.83 2.69 16.52
CA GLN A 202 -1.92 2.97 17.47
C GLN A 202 -2.36 1.67 18.17
N PRO A 203 -2.67 1.68 19.48
CA PRO A 203 -3.31 0.54 20.15
C PRO A 203 -4.73 0.31 19.60
N GLY A 204 -5.30 -0.88 19.84
CA GLY A 204 -6.64 -1.26 19.38
C GLY A 204 -6.67 -2.62 18.67
N VAL A 205 -7.85 -3.08 18.27
CA VAL A 205 -8.06 -4.42 17.69
C VAL A 205 -7.70 -4.43 16.20
N ARG A 206 -6.98 -5.46 15.75
CA ARG A 206 -6.82 -5.78 14.32
C ARG A 206 -7.73 -6.96 14.00
N VAL A 207 -8.60 -6.78 13.00
CA VAL A 207 -9.50 -7.82 12.50
C VAL A 207 -9.29 -8.05 11.01
N THR A 208 -9.29 -9.32 10.60
CA THR A 208 -9.25 -9.79 9.22
C THR A 208 -10.53 -10.57 8.95
N LEU A 209 -11.27 -10.15 7.93
CA LEU A 209 -12.58 -10.64 7.58
C LEU A 209 -12.55 -11.21 6.17
N GLN A 210 -13.30 -12.26 5.91
CA GLN A 210 -13.67 -12.67 4.55
C GLN A 210 -15.13 -12.30 4.31
N VAL A 211 -15.39 -11.67 3.17
CA VAL A 211 -16.74 -11.24 2.75
C VAL A 211 -16.98 -11.62 1.27
N PRO A 212 -18.24 -11.71 0.82
CA PRO A 212 -18.56 -11.76 -0.61
C PRO A 212 -17.97 -10.55 -1.35
N ASP A 213 -17.44 -10.76 -2.54
CA ASP A 213 -16.97 -9.69 -3.43
C ASP A 213 -18.16 -8.98 -4.11
N GLU A 214 -18.99 -8.34 -3.29
CA GLU A 214 -20.25 -7.71 -3.67
C GLU A 214 -20.27 -6.21 -3.33
N ARG A 215 -21.03 -5.44 -4.12
CA ARG A 215 -21.13 -3.98 -3.95
C ARG A 215 -21.67 -3.63 -2.57
N GLY A 216 -20.86 -2.88 -1.81
CA GLY A 216 -21.25 -2.32 -0.52
C GLY A 216 -20.90 -3.16 0.70
N GLN A 217 -20.29 -4.35 0.56
CA GLN A 217 -19.90 -5.17 1.73
C GLN A 217 -18.95 -4.41 2.68
N LEU A 218 -17.89 -3.80 2.14
CA LEU A 218 -16.97 -2.94 2.92
C LEU A 218 -17.71 -1.84 3.69
N ALA A 219 -18.73 -1.23 3.07
CA ALA A 219 -19.54 -0.18 3.69
C ALA A 219 -20.48 -0.74 4.76
N GLN A 220 -21.04 -1.95 4.60
CA GLN A 220 -21.87 -2.59 5.63
C GLN A 220 -21.03 -2.87 6.89
N VAL A 221 -19.87 -3.50 6.74
CA VAL A 221 -18.95 -3.79 7.85
C VAL A 221 -18.47 -2.50 8.52
N ALA A 222 -18.01 -1.52 7.75
CA ALA A 222 -17.56 -0.24 8.28
C ALA A 222 -18.68 0.50 9.04
N THR A 223 -19.91 0.47 8.52
CA THR A 223 -21.07 1.09 9.18
C THR A 223 -21.41 0.41 10.50
N ALA A 224 -21.41 -0.92 10.53
CA ALA A 224 -21.71 -1.69 11.75
C ALA A 224 -20.69 -1.41 12.85
N ILE A 225 -19.40 -1.39 12.52
CA ILE A 225 -18.31 -1.04 13.44
C ILE A 225 -18.50 0.39 13.98
N ALA A 226 -18.76 1.36 13.10
CA ALA A 226 -18.96 2.76 13.50
C ALA A 226 -20.21 2.96 14.39
N GLN A 227 -21.31 2.25 14.12
CA GLN A 227 -22.53 2.31 14.94
C GLN A 227 -22.34 1.72 16.34
N ALA A 228 -21.41 0.78 16.51
CA ALA A 228 -21.00 0.27 17.82
C ALA A 228 -19.96 1.14 18.54
N GLY A 229 -19.64 2.34 18.01
CA GLY A 229 -18.65 3.27 18.58
C GLY A 229 -17.20 3.01 18.14
N GLY A 230 -16.97 1.99 17.31
CA GLY A 230 -15.65 1.64 16.80
C GLY A 230 -15.11 2.67 15.80
N LEU A 231 -13.89 3.16 16.04
CA LEU A 231 -13.16 4.04 15.14
C LEU A 231 -12.26 3.23 14.20
N LEU A 232 -12.54 3.28 12.91
CA LEU A 232 -11.65 2.73 11.87
C LEU A 232 -10.43 3.64 11.70
N VAL A 233 -9.24 3.09 11.95
CA VAL A 233 -7.96 3.83 11.88
C VAL A 233 -7.26 3.65 10.55
N GLY A 234 -7.35 2.45 10.00
CA GLY A 234 -6.62 2.03 8.79
C GLY A 234 -7.04 0.62 8.41
N GLY A 235 -6.68 0.20 7.20
CA GLY A 235 -7.14 -1.07 6.66
C GLY A 235 -7.01 -1.13 5.14
N GLY A 236 -7.49 -2.24 4.58
CA GLY A 236 -7.48 -2.45 3.13
C GLY A 236 -8.21 -3.74 2.76
N ALA A 237 -8.57 -3.84 1.49
CA ALA A 237 -9.10 -5.07 0.90
C ALA A 237 -8.06 -5.70 -0.03
N TYR A 238 -7.97 -7.03 -0.02
CA TYR A 238 -7.15 -7.81 -0.94
C TYR A 238 -7.90 -9.08 -1.37
N ALA A 239 -7.55 -9.62 -2.53
CA ALA A 239 -8.14 -10.86 -3.02
C ALA A 239 -7.82 -12.03 -2.08
N GLY A 240 -8.84 -12.81 -1.71
CA GLY A 240 -8.65 -14.09 -1.03
C GLY A 240 -8.27 -15.20 -2.01
N GLU A 241 -7.95 -16.38 -1.48
CA GLU A 241 -7.74 -17.58 -2.30
C GLU A 241 -9.05 -18.13 -2.88
N GLN A 242 -10.19 -17.86 -2.22
CA GLN A 242 -11.50 -18.27 -2.68
C GLN A 242 -12.04 -17.32 -3.77
N PRO A 243 -12.50 -17.83 -4.93
CA PRO A 243 -13.19 -17.01 -5.92
C PRO A 243 -14.42 -16.30 -5.34
N LEU A 244 -14.69 -15.08 -5.80
CA LEU A 244 -15.82 -14.24 -5.36
C LEU A 244 -15.81 -13.91 -3.85
N ARG A 245 -14.66 -14.05 -3.17
CA ARG A 245 -14.43 -13.62 -1.79
C ARG A 245 -13.29 -12.62 -1.72
N SER A 246 -13.51 -11.57 -0.95
CA SER A 246 -12.51 -10.53 -0.67
C SER A 246 -12.15 -10.57 0.82
N ASN A 247 -10.85 -10.47 1.12
CA ASN A 247 -10.37 -10.33 2.49
C ASN A 247 -10.29 -8.83 2.82
N ILE A 248 -10.85 -8.41 3.94
CA ILE A 248 -10.81 -7.04 4.45
C ILE A 248 -10.05 -7.06 5.79
N VAL A 249 -9.03 -6.21 5.91
CA VAL A 249 -8.35 -5.95 7.19
C VAL A 249 -8.78 -4.58 7.70
N PHE A 250 -9.15 -4.51 8.97
CA PHE A 250 -9.35 -3.26 9.69
C PHE A 250 -8.51 -3.21 10.96
N LYS A 251 -7.96 -2.02 11.24
CA LYS A 251 -7.50 -1.59 12.55
C LYS A 251 -8.60 -0.74 13.18
N VAL A 252 -9.14 -1.19 14.30
CA VAL A 252 -10.29 -0.60 14.99
C VAL A 252 -9.88 -0.13 16.38
N ARG A 253 -10.39 1.02 16.80
CA ARG A 253 -10.20 1.61 18.14
C ARG A 253 -11.56 1.86 18.80
N ASN A 254 -11.54 2.14 20.11
CA ASN A 254 -12.71 2.53 20.90
C ASN A 254 -13.81 1.45 20.96
N ILE A 255 -13.45 0.18 20.80
CA ILE A 255 -14.34 -0.97 20.98
C ILE A 255 -13.51 -2.14 21.51
N GLU A 256 -14.05 -2.87 22.48
CA GLU A 256 -13.44 -4.07 23.05
C GLU A 256 -13.46 -5.23 22.05
N ILE A 257 -12.49 -6.14 22.15
CA ILE A 257 -12.33 -7.24 21.19
C ILE A 257 -13.52 -8.20 21.19
N GLU A 258 -14.11 -8.51 22.35
CA GLU A 258 -15.28 -9.37 22.49
C GLU A 258 -16.54 -8.72 21.91
N ALA A 259 -16.69 -7.40 22.07
CA ALA A 259 -17.81 -6.65 21.51
C ALA A 259 -17.72 -6.59 19.97
N LEU A 260 -16.51 -6.40 19.43
CA LEU A 260 -16.26 -6.40 18.00
C LEU A 260 -16.42 -7.80 17.38
N ASP A 261 -15.89 -8.85 18.01
CA ASP A 261 -16.06 -10.25 17.59
C ASP A 261 -17.54 -10.64 17.54
N SER A 262 -18.27 -10.38 18.63
CA SER A 262 -19.71 -10.66 18.71
C SER A 262 -20.51 -9.92 17.63
N LEU A 263 -20.26 -8.62 17.43
CA LEU A 263 -20.92 -7.84 16.38
C LEU A 263 -20.71 -8.44 14.99
N LEU A 264 -19.46 -8.80 14.67
CA LEU A 264 -19.08 -9.27 13.34
C LEU A 264 -19.59 -10.69 13.06
N ARG A 265 -19.64 -11.58 14.05
CA ARG A 265 -20.21 -12.94 13.89
C ARG A 265 -21.70 -12.95 13.57
N HIS A 266 -22.44 -11.92 13.98
CA HIS A 266 -23.87 -11.79 13.66
C HIS A 266 -24.12 -11.16 12.26
N MET A 267 -23.08 -10.72 11.55
CA MET A 267 -23.22 -10.15 10.21
C MET A 267 -23.32 -11.24 9.14
N LYS A 268 -24.39 -11.23 8.35
CA LYS A 268 -24.62 -12.22 7.29
C LYS A 268 -23.51 -12.19 6.24
N GLY A 269 -22.85 -13.34 6.04
CA GLY A 269 -21.85 -13.56 5.00
C GLY A 269 -20.43 -13.10 5.38
N VAL A 270 -20.26 -12.47 6.55
CA VAL A 270 -18.96 -12.10 7.10
C VAL A 270 -18.38 -13.29 7.87
N GLU A 271 -17.13 -13.63 7.60
CA GLU A 271 -16.36 -14.64 8.33
C GLU A 271 -15.13 -13.97 8.95
N ILE A 272 -14.83 -14.26 10.22
CA ILE A 272 -13.64 -13.74 10.90
C ILE A 272 -12.50 -14.73 10.71
N LEU A 273 -11.44 -14.31 10.00
CA LEU A 273 -10.23 -15.12 9.75
C LEU A 273 -9.17 -14.95 10.85
N ASP A 274 -9.03 -13.73 11.38
CA ASP A 274 -8.08 -13.36 12.44
C ASP A 274 -8.69 -12.18 13.21
N ILE A 275 -8.77 -12.26 14.53
CA ILE A 275 -9.06 -11.11 15.38
C ILE A 275 -8.15 -11.14 16.60
N ARG A 276 -7.48 -10.03 16.87
CA ARG A 276 -6.50 -9.91 17.95
C ARG A 276 -6.29 -8.48 18.35
N GLU A 277 -5.92 -8.30 19.61
CA GLU A 277 -5.38 -7.04 20.06
C GLU A 277 -4.07 -6.74 19.33
N SER A 278 -3.89 -5.48 18.95
CA SER A 278 -2.67 -4.97 18.34
C SER A 278 -2.13 -3.90 19.29
N HIS A 279 -1.56 -4.40 20.39
CA HIS A 279 -0.80 -3.63 21.37
C HIS A 279 0.63 -3.38 20.87
N ARG A 280 1.23 -2.31 21.41
CA ARG A 280 2.65 -2.02 21.23
C ARG A 280 3.40 -2.39 22.52
N GLU A 281 3.68 -3.67 22.71
CA GLU A 281 4.70 -4.10 23.66
C GLU A 281 6.05 -4.21 22.95
N GLY A 282 7.09 -3.61 23.53
CA GLY A 282 8.47 -4.04 23.36
C GLY A 282 9.09 -4.01 21.96
N ILE A 283 9.13 -2.85 21.29
CA ILE A 283 10.26 -2.53 20.40
C ILE A 283 10.78 -1.13 20.74
N GLU A 284 11.59 -1.08 21.80
CA GLU A 284 12.70 -0.14 21.90
C GLU A 284 13.91 -0.80 21.24
N GLY A 285 14.58 -0.08 20.34
CA GLY A 285 15.72 -0.54 19.55
C GLY A 285 16.35 0.62 18.79
#